data_AF-A0AAU1M8K1-F1
#
_entry.id   AF-A0AAU1M8K1-F1
#
_cell.length_a   1.000
_cell.length_b   1.000
_cell.length_c   1.000
_cell.angle_alpha   90.00
_cell.angle_beta   90.00
_cell.angle_gamma   90.00
#
_symmetry.space_group_name_H-M   'P 1'
#
loop_
_entity.id
_entity.type
_entity.pdbx_description
1 polymer ?
#
loop_
_entity_poly.entity_id
_entity_poly.type
_entity_poly.pdbx_seq_one_letter_code
_entity_poly.pdbx_strand_id
1 'polypeptide(L)'
;MDNGLVHEESAFINFRRYVPDPKEHGYRWVDIKQLRFSAESVEVGWLLTSLIGHEQFRDDYAGGGVLPDGLRHGPFWLRLITPDLYELINQEKAVQILREWVDPLWGVPTELEVDLQREVFDRLTAADAIYYLSELGGEAIHDWGRVHDYFHEFVLIDRSAGRITLIVAADD
;
A
#
# COMPACT_ATOMS: atom_id res chain seq x y z
N MET A 1 -10.19 20.79 5.67
CA MET A 1 -8.90 21.36 5.27
C MET A 1 -8.59 20.75 3.92
N ASP A 2 -8.25 21.56 2.93
CA ASP A 2 -7.83 21.03 1.63
C ASP A 2 -6.51 20.29 1.85
N ASN A 3 -6.53 18.98 1.60
CA ASN A 3 -5.43 18.08 1.93
C ASN A 3 -4.33 18.12 0.84
N GLY A 4 -4.52 18.94 -0.19
CA GLY A 4 -3.56 19.21 -1.28
C GLY A 4 -3.16 17.99 -2.13
N LEU A 5 -3.66 16.80 -1.79
CA LEU A 5 -3.63 15.58 -2.56
C LEU A 5 -4.97 15.40 -3.27
N VAL A 6 -4.91 15.05 -4.55
CA VAL A 6 -6.08 14.71 -5.36
C VAL A 6 -5.94 13.27 -5.81
N HIS A 7 -6.87 12.40 -5.43
CA HIS A 7 -6.91 11.02 -5.93
C HIS A 7 -7.08 11.01 -7.46
N GLU A 8 -6.22 10.28 -8.15
CA GLU A 8 -6.25 10.15 -9.61
C GLU A 8 -6.90 8.84 -10.04
N GLU A 9 -6.37 7.73 -9.52
CA GLU A 9 -6.77 6.39 -9.93
C GLU A 9 -6.38 5.36 -8.87
N SER A 10 -6.99 4.18 -8.99
CA SER A 10 -6.66 3.01 -8.19
C SER A 10 -6.54 1.78 -9.08
N ALA A 11 -5.66 0.86 -8.70
CA ALA A 11 -5.51 -0.45 -9.32
C ALA A 11 -5.57 -1.54 -8.24
N PHE A 12 -6.15 -2.69 -8.59
CA PHE A 12 -6.30 -3.80 -7.66
C PHE A 12 -5.98 -5.13 -8.35
N ILE A 13 -4.96 -5.83 -7.84
CA ILE A 13 -4.53 -7.15 -8.30
C ILE A 13 -5.01 -8.16 -7.27
N ASN A 14 -5.99 -8.99 -7.63
CA ASN A 14 -6.41 -10.10 -6.79
C ASN A 14 -5.86 -11.41 -7.35
N PHE A 15 -5.04 -12.12 -6.57
CA PHE A 15 -4.31 -13.28 -7.07
C PHE A 15 -5.25 -14.42 -7.47
N ARG A 16 -6.46 -14.47 -6.90
CA ARG A 16 -7.55 -15.40 -7.30
C ARG A 16 -7.90 -15.33 -8.79
N ARG A 17 -7.61 -14.20 -9.46
CA ARG A 17 -7.88 -14.07 -10.90
C ARG A 17 -6.92 -14.88 -11.77
N TYR A 18 -5.77 -15.27 -11.23
CA TYR A 18 -4.68 -15.90 -11.99
C TYR A 18 -4.50 -17.38 -11.67
N VAL A 19 -5.08 -17.86 -10.56
CA VAL A 19 -5.07 -19.28 -10.18
C VAL A 19 -6.48 -19.78 -9.86
N PRO A 20 -6.84 -20.99 -10.30
CA PRO A 20 -8.19 -21.52 -10.12
C PRO A 20 -8.47 -22.06 -8.70
N ASP A 21 -7.45 -22.53 -7.97
CA ASP A 21 -7.62 -23.05 -6.60
C ASP A 21 -7.43 -21.92 -5.56
N PRO A 22 -8.41 -21.71 -4.66
CA PRO A 22 -8.30 -20.73 -3.58
C PRO A 22 -7.07 -20.89 -2.68
N LYS A 23 -6.61 -22.13 -2.48
CA LYS A 23 -5.44 -22.43 -1.64
C LYS A 23 -4.12 -22.06 -2.31
N GLU A 24 -4.11 -21.94 -3.64
CA GLU A 24 -2.89 -21.65 -4.40
C GLU A 24 -2.58 -20.15 -4.47
N HIS A 25 -3.56 -19.26 -4.28
CA HIS A 25 -3.30 -17.81 -4.22
C HIS A 25 -3.05 -17.26 -2.81
N GLY A 26 -3.27 -18.06 -1.76
CA GLY A 26 -3.06 -17.65 -0.37
C GLY A 26 -3.86 -16.40 0.04
N TYR A 27 -5.03 -16.16 -0.57
CA TYR A 27 -5.87 -14.97 -0.36
C TYR A 27 -5.18 -13.62 -0.63
N ARG A 28 -4.05 -13.63 -1.35
CA ARG A 28 -3.24 -12.44 -1.58
C ARG A 28 -3.83 -11.48 -2.58
N TRP A 29 -3.58 -10.21 -2.34
CA TRP A 29 -3.94 -9.11 -3.23
C TRP A 29 -2.99 -7.92 -3.05
N VAL A 30 -3.01 -7.04 -4.05
CA VAL A 30 -2.34 -5.74 -4.01
C VAL A 30 -3.35 -4.65 -4.36
N ASP A 31 -3.50 -3.66 -3.48
CA ASP A 31 -4.25 -2.42 -3.70
C ASP A 31 -3.29 -1.25 -3.91
N ILE A 32 -3.58 -0.42 -4.91
CA ILE A 32 -2.73 0.69 -5.30
C ILE A 32 -3.61 1.92 -5.42
N LYS A 33 -3.22 3.01 -4.75
CA LYS A 33 -3.91 4.31 -4.84
C LYS A 33 -2.91 5.38 -5.23
N GLN A 34 -3.18 6.08 -6.31
CA GLN A 34 -2.35 7.19 -6.78
C GLN A 34 -3.02 8.52 -6.49
N LEU A 35 -2.25 9.44 -5.92
CA LEU A 35 -2.70 10.80 -5.66
C LEU A 35 -1.67 11.79 -6.23
N ARG A 36 -2.18 12.90 -6.77
CA ARG A 36 -1.37 14.00 -7.31
C ARG A 36 -1.16 15.08 -6.26
N PHE A 37 0.04 15.67 -6.22
CA PHE A 37 0.35 16.89 -5.49
C PHE A 37 0.88 17.97 -6.44
N SER A 38 0.63 19.25 -6.10
CA SER A 38 0.81 20.37 -7.04
C SER A 38 2.16 21.12 -6.94
N ALA A 39 3.12 20.66 -6.13
CA ALA A 39 4.39 21.36 -5.96
C ALA A 39 5.60 20.40 -5.84
N GLU A 40 6.66 20.69 -6.60
CA GLU A 40 7.91 19.92 -6.61
C GLU A 40 8.70 20.05 -5.28
N SER A 41 8.47 21.12 -4.52
CA SER A 41 9.18 21.45 -3.27
C SER A 41 8.45 21.04 -1.98
N VAL A 42 7.45 20.17 -2.06
CA VAL A 42 6.70 19.74 -0.87
C VAL A 42 7.56 18.83 0.01
N GLU A 43 7.62 19.14 1.30
CA GLU A 43 8.32 18.31 2.28
C GLU A 43 7.66 16.94 2.43
N VAL A 44 8.47 15.89 2.54
CA VAL A 44 7.98 14.50 2.67
C VAL A 44 7.04 14.35 3.88
N GLY A 45 7.40 14.94 5.02
CA GLY A 45 6.57 14.85 6.23
C GLY A 45 5.16 15.41 6.01
N TRP A 46 5.04 16.48 5.21
CA TRP A 46 3.74 17.01 4.80
C TRP A 46 3.02 16.07 3.84
N LEU A 47 3.71 15.44 2.88
CA LEU A 47 3.09 14.48 1.96
C LEU A 47 2.53 13.27 2.69
N LEU A 48 3.28 12.69 3.64
CA LEU A 48 2.82 11.58 4.48
C LEU A 48 1.66 11.99 5.39
N THR A 49 1.75 13.15 6.05
CA THR A 49 0.65 13.69 6.85
C THR A 49 -0.61 13.86 6.01
N SER A 50 -0.45 14.38 4.79
CA SER A 50 -1.56 14.59 3.87
C SER A 50 -2.14 13.26 3.39
N LEU A 51 -1.30 12.28 3.05
CA LEU A 51 -1.78 10.94 2.68
C LEU A 51 -2.61 10.33 3.81
N ILE A 52 -2.08 10.30 5.04
CA ILE A 52 -2.77 9.74 6.22
C ILE A 52 -4.09 10.46 6.50
N GLY A 53 -4.13 11.78 6.27
CA GLY A 53 -5.35 12.57 6.44
C GLY A 53 -6.41 12.36 5.34
N HIS A 54 -6.03 11.78 4.21
CA HIS A 54 -6.87 11.66 3.01
C HIS A 54 -7.94 10.58 3.18
N GLU A 55 -9.12 10.76 2.59
CA GLU A 55 -10.21 9.77 2.69
C GLU A 55 -9.80 8.40 2.14
N GLN A 56 -8.99 8.37 1.07
CA GLN A 56 -8.52 7.13 0.44
C GLN A 56 -7.65 6.27 1.38
N PHE A 57 -7.08 6.86 2.42
CA PHE A 57 -6.32 6.20 3.48
C PHE A 57 -7.23 5.68 4.62
N ARG A 58 -8.55 5.75 4.46
CA ARG A 58 -9.54 5.22 5.43
C ARG A 58 -10.16 3.92 4.94
N ASP A 59 -9.34 3.12 4.27
CA ASP A 59 -9.71 1.79 3.81
C ASP A 59 -9.32 0.79 4.90
N ASP A 60 -10.30 0.12 5.49
CA ASP A 60 -10.03 -0.87 6.54
C ASP A 60 -9.48 -2.18 5.99
N TYR A 61 -9.48 -2.37 4.67
CA TYR A 61 -9.08 -3.58 3.97
C TYR A 61 -9.75 -4.86 4.51
N ALA A 62 -10.87 -4.73 5.24
CA ALA A 62 -11.66 -5.83 5.77
C ALA A 62 -12.98 -6.03 4.97
N GLY A 63 -12.99 -5.60 3.71
CA GLY A 63 -14.11 -5.73 2.78
C GLY A 63 -15.08 -4.54 2.74
N GLY A 64 -14.88 -3.51 3.58
CA GLY A 64 -15.71 -2.29 3.60
C GLY A 64 -15.34 -1.25 2.53
N GLY A 65 -14.08 -1.27 2.07
CA GLY A 65 -13.52 -0.24 1.21
C GLY A 65 -13.33 1.09 1.93
N VAL A 66 -13.17 2.17 1.17
CA VAL A 66 -12.97 3.53 1.72
C VAL A 66 -14.23 4.02 2.44
N LEU A 67 -14.08 4.32 3.73
CA LEU A 67 -15.10 4.97 4.54
C LEU A 67 -14.66 6.40 4.86
N PRO A 68 -15.33 7.44 4.32
CA PRO A 68 -14.91 8.83 4.53
C PRO A 68 -14.80 9.23 6.01
N ASP A 69 -15.65 8.72 6.89
CA ASP A 69 -15.58 8.95 8.34
C ASP A 69 -14.96 7.76 9.12
N GLY A 70 -14.25 6.89 8.40
CA GLY A 70 -13.58 5.72 8.95
C GLY A 70 -12.51 6.08 9.97
N LEU A 71 -12.37 5.23 10.99
CA LEU A 71 -11.39 5.37 12.07
C LEU A 71 -10.26 4.34 11.97
N ARG A 72 -10.22 3.58 10.88
CA ARG A 72 -9.36 2.42 10.66
C ARG A 72 -8.64 2.56 9.33
N HIS A 73 -7.48 1.94 9.25
CA HIS A 73 -6.71 1.77 8.02
C HIS A 73 -5.95 0.44 8.10
N GLY A 74 -6.26 -0.46 7.18
CA GLY A 74 -5.83 -1.86 7.26
C GLY A 74 -6.09 -2.42 8.67
N PRO A 75 -5.10 -3.09 9.29
CA PRO A 75 -5.28 -3.70 10.59
C PRO A 75 -5.24 -2.69 11.76
N PHE A 76 -4.97 -1.41 11.52
CA PHE A 76 -4.64 -0.45 12.57
C PHE A 76 -5.73 0.60 12.82
N TRP A 77 -5.78 1.11 14.05
CA TRP A 77 -6.50 2.35 14.35
C TRP A 77 -5.81 3.53 13.65
N LEU A 78 -6.54 4.24 12.78
CA LEU A 78 -6.00 5.35 11.99
C LEU A 78 -5.29 6.40 12.84
N ARG A 79 -5.83 6.71 14.03
CA ARG A 79 -5.26 7.71 14.96
C ARG A 79 -3.86 7.38 15.48
N LEU A 80 -3.40 6.14 15.30
CA LEU A 80 -2.09 5.66 15.74
C LEU A 80 -1.10 5.56 14.58
N ILE A 81 -1.53 5.80 13.34
CA ILE A 81 -0.63 5.87 12.19
C ILE A 81 -0.15 7.32 12.06
N THR A 82 1.15 7.51 12.17
CA THR A 82 1.81 8.81 12.08
C THR A 82 2.95 8.76 11.06
N PRO A 83 3.33 9.91 10.45
CA PRO A 83 4.40 9.96 9.46
C PRO A 83 5.74 9.36 9.90
N ASP A 84 6.05 9.41 11.19
CA ASP A 84 7.29 8.88 11.77
C ASP A 84 7.37 7.35 11.82
N LEU A 85 6.25 6.66 11.58
CA LEU A 85 6.22 5.20 11.44
C LEU A 85 6.66 4.72 10.04
N TYR A 86 6.85 5.65 9.10
CA TYR A 86 7.28 5.34 7.76
C TYR A 86 8.80 5.43 7.65
N GLU A 87 9.43 4.27 7.48
CA GLU A 87 10.87 4.17 7.31
C GLU A 87 11.25 4.30 5.83
N LEU A 88 12.25 5.12 5.54
CA LEU A 88 12.85 5.19 4.21
C LEU A 88 13.64 3.91 3.94
N ILE A 89 13.27 3.19 2.88
CA ILE A 89 13.96 1.98 2.43
C ILE A 89 14.45 2.16 0.99
N ASN A 90 15.44 1.34 0.58
CA ASN A 90 15.88 1.31 -0.81
C ASN A 90 15.01 0.36 -1.66
N GLN A 91 15.16 0.48 -2.98
CA GLN A 91 14.42 -0.32 -3.95
C GLN A 91 14.68 -1.82 -3.77
N GLU A 92 15.93 -2.22 -3.52
CA GLU A 92 16.29 -3.63 -3.34
C GLU A 92 15.55 -4.25 -2.16
N LYS A 93 15.45 -3.53 -1.04
CA LYS A 93 14.71 -3.98 0.14
C LYS A 93 13.21 -4.09 -0.13
N ALA A 94 12.63 -3.13 -0.83
CA ALA A 94 11.20 -3.16 -1.18
C ALA A 94 10.87 -4.35 -2.08
N VAL A 95 11.70 -4.59 -3.10
CA VAL A 95 11.58 -5.75 -4.00
C VAL A 95 11.73 -7.05 -3.22
N GLN A 96 12.69 -7.12 -2.30
CA GLN A 96 12.90 -8.29 -1.46
C GLN A 96 11.65 -8.61 -0.62
N ILE A 97 11.07 -7.62 0.09
CA ILE A 97 9.87 -7.81 0.90
C ILE A 97 8.72 -8.36 0.05
N LEU A 98 8.45 -7.74 -1.11
CA LEU A 98 7.38 -8.18 -2.00
C LEU A 98 7.64 -9.57 -2.59
N ARG A 99 8.88 -9.87 -2.98
CA ARG A 99 9.23 -11.19 -3.50
C ARG A 99 9.09 -12.25 -2.40
N GLU A 100 9.57 -12.02 -1.19
CA GLU A 100 9.41 -12.93 -0.05
C GLU A 100 7.95 -13.17 0.33
N TRP A 101 7.10 -12.15 0.20
CA TRP A 101 5.66 -12.29 0.40
C TRP A 101 4.99 -13.10 -0.72
N VAL A 102 5.44 -12.97 -1.98
CA VAL A 102 4.93 -13.72 -3.13
C VAL A 102 5.49 -15.16 -3.20
N ASP A 103 6.74 -15.39 -2.80
CA ASP A 103 7.52 -16.63 -3.00
C ASP A 103 6.88 -17.92 -2.45
N PRO A 104 6.09 -17.91 -1.36
CA PRO A 104 5.40 -19.11 -0.91
C PRO A 104 4.36 -19.66 -1.92
N LEU A 105 4.01 -18.89 -2.96
CA LEU A 105 3.16 -19.33 -4.06
C LEU A 105 4.03 -20.11 -5.06
N TRP A 106 3.87 -21.42 -5.09
CA TRP A 106 4.53 -22.27 -6.07
C TRP A 106 4.21 -21.81 -7.50
N GLY A 107 5.21 -21.26 -8.20
CA GLY A 107 5.13 -20.91 -9.62
C GLY A 107 4.09 -19.84 -9.93
N VAL A 108 4.38 -18.59 -9.58
CA VAL A 108 3.57 -17.41 -9.95
C VAL A 108 3.20 -17.49 -11.44
N PRO A 109 1.91 -17.47 -11.80
CA PRO A 109 1.49 -17.46 -13.19
C PRO A 109 2.13 -16.30 -13.95
N THR A 110 2.57 -16.52 -15.19
CA THR A 110 3.25 -15.49 -16.00
C THR A 110 2.42 -14.21 -16.13
N GLU A 111 1.10 -14.32 -16.23
CA GLU A 111 0.20 -13.15 -16.28
C GLU A 111 0.23 -12.33 -14.99
N LEU A 112 0.27 -13.00 -13.82
CA LEU A 112 0.39 -12.33 -12.53
C LEU A 112 1.75 -11.64 -12.41
N GLU A 113 2.83 -12.29 -12.87
CA GLU A 113 4.16 -11.66 -12.88
C GLU A 113 4.20 -10.41 -13.75
N VAL A 114 3.57 -10.43 -14.93
CA VAL A 114 3.47 -9.25 -15.81
C VAL A 114 2.69 -8.11 -15.15
N ASP A 115 1.57 -8.41 -14.50
CA ASP A 115 0.77 -7.39 -13.83
C ASP A 115 1.47 -6.83 -12.58
N LEU A 116 2.15 -7.67 -11.79
CA LEU A 116 2.99 -7.21 -10.68
C LEU A 116 4.17 -6.36 -11.17
N GLN A 117 4.79 -6.74 -12.29
CA GLN A 117 5.85 -5.95 -12.90
C GLN A 117 5.35 -4.55 -13.26
N ARG A 118 4.25 -4.47 -14.03
CA ARG A 118 3.69 -3.21 -14.52
C ARG A 118 3.18 -2.32 -13.38
N GLU A 119 2.41 -2.89 -12.46
CA GLU A 119 1.68 -2.07 -11.48
C GLU A 119 2.48 -1.83 -10.20
N VAL A 120 3.46 -2.66 -9.86
CA VAL A 120 4.22 -2.54 -8.60
C VAL A 120 5.69 -2.27 -8.85
N PHE A 121 6.40 -3.17 -9.54
CA PHE A 121 7.86 -3.09 -9.65
C PHE A 121 8.35 -1.92 -10.53
N ASP A 122 7.63 -1.59 -11.60
CA ASP A 122 7.94 -0.42 -12.44
C ASP A 122 7.77 0.88 -11.64
N ARG A 123 6.77 0.95 -10.73
CA ARG A 123 6.55 2.12 -9.86
C ARG A 123 7.63 2.26 -8.80
N LEU A 124 8.06 1.15 -8.19
CA LEU A 124 9.20 1.15 -7.26
C LEU A 124 10.47 1.65 -7.95
N THR A 125 10.66 1.32 -9.22
CA THR A 125 11.82 1.77 -10.01
C THR A 125 11.74 3.25 -10.37
N ALA A 126 10.53 3.79 -10.60
CA ALA A 126 10.32 5.19 -10.94
C ALA A 126 10.33 6.14 -9.73
N ALA A 127 10.13 5.63 -8.52
CA ALA A 127 10.04 6.44 -7.31
C ALA A 127 11.38 7.08 -6.92
N ASP A 128 11.33 8.37 -6.54
CA ASP A 128 12.47 9.07 -5.94
C ASP A 128 12.73 8.61 -4.51
N ALA A 129 11.68 8.20 -3.80
CA ALA A 129 11.76 7.72 -2.43
C ALA A 129 10.68 6.66 -2.15
N ILE A 130 11.05 5.65 -1.38
CA ILE A 130 10.20 4.52 -1.00
C ILE A 130 10.15 4.47 0.52
N TYR A 131 8.95 4.64 1.06
CA TYR A 131 8.68 4.53 2.48
C TYR A 131 7.92 3.25 2.77
N TYR A 132 8.27 2.58 3.86
CA TYR A 132 7.61 1.37 4.31
C TYR A 132 7.04 1.58 5.71
N LEU A 133 5.78 1.17 5.92
CA LEU A 133 5.17 1.23 7.24
C LEU A 133 5.80 0.17 8.15
N SER A 134 6.48 0.61 9.20
CA SER A 134 7.05 -0.30 10.20
C SER A 134 5.98 -1.05 10.97
N GLU A 135 6.36 -2.10 11.69
CA GLU A 135 5.41 -2.82 12.54
C GLU A 135 4.89 -1.93 13.65
N LEU A 136 3.57 -1.72 13.67
CA LEU A 136 2.88 -1.12 14.81
C LEU A 136 2.62 -2.23 15.82
N GLY A 137 3.13 -2.07 17.05
CA GLY A 137 2.92 -3.04 18.13
C GLY A 137 1.43 -3.35 18.35
N GLY A 138 1.13 -4.49 18.97
CA GLY A 138 -0.23 -5.05 19.01
C GLY A 138 -1.35 -4.16 19.59
N GLU A 139 -1.02 -3.10 20.35
CA GLU A 139 -1.99 -2.11 20.83
C GLU A 139 -2.59 -1.24 19.71
N ALA A 140 -1.92 -1.18 18.56
CA ALA A 140 -2.40 -0.45 17.40
C ALA A 140 -3.46 -1.21 16.59
N ILE A 141 -3.53 -2.53 16.77
CA ILE A 141 -4.43 -3.40 16.02
C ILE A 141 -5.87 -3.19 16.52
N HIS A 142 -6.80 -2.95 15.59
CA HIS A 142 -8.22 -2.80 15.93
C HIS A 142 -8.94 -4.15 15.99
N ASP A 143 -10.25 -4.10 16.28
CA ASP A 143 -11.13 -5.26 16.48
C ASP A 143 -11.22 -6.24 15.30
N TRP A 144 -10.90 -5.81 14.07
CA TRP A 144 -10.84 -6.67 12.87
C TRP A 144 -9.44 -6.79 12.29
N GLY A 145 -8.42 -6.19 12.92
CA GLY A 145 -7.08 -6.12 12.35
C GLY A 145 -6.26 -7.42 12.39
N ARG A 146 -6.92 -8.55 12.69
CA ARG A 146 -6.33 -9.90 12.64
C ARG A 146 -6.91 -10.76 11.50
N VAL A 147 -7.59 -10.12 10.54
CA VAL A 147 -8.02 -10.78 9.30
C VAL A 147 -6.80 -11.10 8.42
N HIS A 148 -5.82 -10.19 8.39
CA HIS A 148 -4.60 -10.37 7.60
C HIS A 148 -3.52 -11.11 8.40
N ASP A 149 -2.88 -12.11 7.79
CA ASP A 149 -1.65 -12.69 8.30
C ASP A 149 -0.44 -11.83 7.91
N TYR A 150 -0.52 -11.17 6.74
CA TYR A 150 0.48 -10.26 6.20
C TYR A 150 -0.15 -8.92 5.80
N PHE A 151 0.49 -7.82 6.19
CA PHE A 151 0.11 -6.47 5.77
C PHE A 151 1.36 -5.64 5.49
N HIS A 152 1.68 -5.48 4.21
CA HIS A 152 2.82 -4.68 3.76
C HIS A 152 2.33 -3.41 3.10
N GLU A 153 2.76 -2.28 3.63
CA GLU A 153 2.39 -0.98 3.08
C GLU A 153 3.62 -0.17 2.66
N PHE A 154 3.56 0.33 1.44
CA PHE A 154 4.56 1.19 0.85
C PHE A 154 3.95 2.51 0.42
N VAL A 155 4.70 3.59 0.62
CA VAL A 155 4.40 4.91 0.09
C VAL A 155 5.53 5.34 -0.83
N LEU A 156 5.21 5.48 -2.11
CA LEU A 156 6.16 5.87 -3.15
C LEU A 156 5.97 7.35 -3.45
N ILE A 157 7.08 8.09 -3.57
CA ILE A 157 7.06 9.50 -3.97
C ILE A 157 7.80 9.62 -5.29
N ASP A 158 7.11 10.11 -6.31
CA ASP A 158 7.66 10.52 -7.61
C ASP A 158 7.40 12.03 -7.77
N ARG A 159 8.42 12.83 -7.45
CA ARG A 159 8.40 14.29 -7.54
C ARG A 159 8.35 14.77 -8.97
N SER A 160 8.98 14.04 -9.88
CA SER A 160 9.01 14.40 -11.31
C SER A 160 7.61 14.33 -11.94
N ALA A 161 6.80 13.37 -11.51
CA ALA A 161 5.40 13.23 -11.92
C ALA A 161 4.41 13.95 -10.98
N GLY A 162 4.87 14.50 -9.86
CA GLY A 162 4.00 15.10 -8.84
C GLY A 162 3.04 14.09 -8.21
N ARG A 163 3.50 12.85 -7.98
CA ARG A 163 2.67 11.72 -7.53
C ARG A 163 3.15 11.10 -6.23
N ILE A 164 2.18 10.77 -5.39
CA ILE A 164 2.34 9.88 -4.25
C ILE A 164 1.49 8.62 -4.51
N THR A 165 2.10 7.45 -4.35
CA THR A 165 1.43 6.16 -4.56
C THR A 165 1.44 5.38 -3.25
N LEU A 166 0.25 5.02 -2.76
CA LEU A 166 0.08 4.06 -1.69
C LEU A 166 -0.05 2.67 -2.32
N ILE A 167 0.75 1.71 -1.85
CA ILE A 167 0.66 0.30 -2.24
C ILE A 167 0.45 -0.50 -0.96
N VAL A 168 -0.62 -1.28 -0.92
CA VAL A 168 -0.90 -2.25 0.14
C VAL A 168 -0.87 -3.64 -0.47
N ALA A 169 -0.01 -4.52 0.05
CA ALA A 169 0.10 -5.93 -0.31
C ALA A 169 -0.24 -6.76 0.93
N ALA A 170 -1.34 -7.51 0.87
CA ALA A 170 -1.90 -8.21 2.03
C ALA A 170 -2.69 -9.46 1.61
N ASP A 171 -3.22 -10.19 2.59
CA ASP A 171 -4.06 -11.38 2.41
C ASP A 171 -5.31 -11.36 3.29
N ASP A 172 -6.36 -12.09 2.90
CA ASP A 172 -7.65 -12.20 3.63
C ASP A 172 -7.85 -13.54 4.38
#